data_AF-A0A3A8JMB4-F1
#
_entry.id   AF-A0A3A8JMB4-F1
#
_cell.length_a   1.000
_cell.length_b   1.000
_cell.length_c   1.000
_cell.angle_alpha   90.00
_cell.angle_beta   90.00
_cell.angle_gamma   90.00
#
_symmetry.space_group_name_H-M   'P 1'
#
loop_
_entity.id
_entity.type
_entity.pdbx_description
1 polymer ?
#
loop_
_entity_poly.entity_id
_entity_poly.type
_entity_poly.pdbx_seq_one_letter_code
_entity_poly.pdbx_strand_id
1 'polypeptide(L)'
;MEVPVRHAIPLVLITAWACASSRLYYLRTELPYLEGDPKLAVAPGPWRHPDVPIVLSDTAMVPDDLVLPALKALMALPGAADACDPNSKRPRRDAVEYCVTFYKTPHDWRVSWPIRGFVDEQGACMPAYGGVDDEDFRRDMPIFGFAHNHPCGTPVSSRDLKVFPAMKLEQGGWVVVTYGATPSGRLVKDSRGELVPAWGWLATGHQDSPRFYRWNPAGRMFKWIEERRGWDAVSTCQPGAPPSPLSPRGGPPECEPEMQW
;
A
#
# COMPACT_ATOMS: atom_id res chain seq x y z
N MET A 1 -61.21 51.09 7.31
CA MET A 1 -61.23 49.63 7.50
C MET A 1 -59.93 49.10 6.93
N GLU A 2 -58.93 48.93 7.78
CA GLU A 2 -57.62 48.43 7.38
C GLU A 2 -57.42 47.04 7.99
N VAL A 3 -57.13 46.06 7.14
CA VAL A 3 -56.87 44.66 7.51
C VAL A 3 -55.36 44.49 7.65
N PRO A 4 -54.83 43.91 8.75
CA PRO A 4 -53.41 43.64 8.86
C PRO A 4 -53.05 42.33 8.15
N VAL A 5 -52.22 42.41 7.11
CA VAL A 5 -51.66 41.24 6.43
C VAL A 5 -50.42 40.76 7.20
N ARG A 6 -50.60 39.72 8.01
CA ARG A 6 -49.50 38.96 8.63
C ARG A 6 -48.63 38.34 7.54
N HIS A 7 -47.39 38.82 7.41
CA HIS A 7 -46.39 38.17 6.58
C HIS A 7 -45.81 36.99 7.36
N ALA A 8 -46.22 35.79 6.99
CA ALA A 8 -45.59 34.56 7.46
C ALA A 8 -44.23 34.43 6.75
N ILE A 9 -43.16 34.41 7.54
CA ILE A 9 -41.79 34.09 7.09
C ILE A 9 -41.73 32.57 6.91
N PRO A 10 -41.47 32.01 5.72
CA PRO A 10 -41.04 30.63 5.63
C PRO A 10 -39.52 30.62 5.83
N LEU A 11 -39.12 30.19 7.02
CA LEU A 11 -37.74 29.84 7.34
C LEU A 11 -37.42 28.54 6.59
N VAL A 12 -37.02 28.65 5.32
CA VAL A 12 -36.51 27.51 4.54
C VAL A 12 -35.07 27.26 4.98
N LEU A 13 -34.92 26.50 6.06
CA LEU A 13 -33.66 25.87 6.46
C LEU A 13 -33.36 24.75 5.46
N ILE A 14 -32.67 25.10 4.37
CA ILE A 14 -32.03 24.11 3.49
C ILE A 14 -30.78 23.62 4.24
N THR A 15 -30.94 22.54 5.01
CA THR A 15 -29.81 21.75 5.49
C THR A 15 -29.21 21.01 4.30
N ALA A 16 -28.32 21.67 3.57
CA ALA A 16 -27.40 21.03 2.64
C ALA A 16 -26.35 20.27 3.46
N TRP A 17 -26.71 19.08 3.95
CA TRP A 17 -25.70 18.09 4.32
C TRP A 17 -25.08 17.61 3.02
N ALA A 18 -24.01 18.29 2.60
CA ALA A 18 -23.14 17.76 1.56
C ALA A 18 -22.57 16.45 2.11
N CYS A 19 -23.11 15.32 1.63
CA CYS A 19 -22.43 14.03 1.70
C CYS A 19 -21.17 14.16 0.84
N ALA A 20 -20.12 14.80 1.36
CA ALA A 20 -18.78 14.63 0.85
C ALA A 20 -18.45 13.16 1.10
N SER A 21 -18.68 12.31 0.08
CA SER A 21 -18.20 10.94 0.10
C SER A 21 -16.71 11.00 0.45
N SER A 22 -16.34 10.47 1.61
CA SER A 22 -14.94 10.37 1.99
C SER A 22 -14.23 9.58 0.90
N ARG A 23 -13.23 10.19 0.25
CA ARG A 23 -12.36 9.48 -0.69
C ARG A 23 -11.78 8.27 0.02
N LEU A 24 -11.70 7.14 -0.67
CA LEU A 24 -11.15 5.88 -0.12
C LEU A 24 -9.77 5.55 -0.69
N TYR A 25 -9.53 5.92 -1.95
CA TYR A 25 -8.31 5.62 -2.71
C TYR A 25 -8.14 6.62 -3.85
N TYR A 26 -7.00 6.55 -4.52
CA TYR A 26 -6.69 7.24 -5.76
C TYR A 26 -6.55 6.24 -6.91
N LEU A 27 -6.95 6.65 -8.11
CA LEU A 27 -6.56 5.98 -9.34
C LEU A 27 -5.16 6.42 -9.72
N ARG A 28 -4.38 5.52 -10.34
CA ARG A 28 -3.03 5.88 -10.80
C ARG A 28 -3.04 7.08 -11.75
N THR A 29 -4.05 7.18 -12.61
CA THR A 29 -4.25 8.28 -13.56
C THR A 29 -4.54 9.64 -12.92
N GLU A 30 -4.92 9.66 -11.64
CA GLU A 30 -5.13 10.90 -10.87
C GLU A 30 -3.83 11.41 -10.23
N LEU A 31 -2.75 10.62 -10.26
CA LEU A 31 -1.51 10.93 -9.57
C LEU A 31 -0.55 11.71 -10.45
N PRO A 32 0.20 12.67 -9.88
CA PRO A 32 1.31 13.28 -10.59
C PRO A 32 2.46 12.27 -10.77
N TYR A 33 3.15 12.39 -11.90
CA TYR A 33 4.33 11.58 -12.23
C TYR A 33 5.59 12.42 -12.14
N LEU A 34 6.64 11.91 -11.49
CA LEU A 34 7.97 12.52 -11.59
C LEU A 34 8.54 12.30 -12.99
N GLU A 35 9.14 13.35 -13.55
CA GLU A 35 9.86 13.28 -14.85
C GLU A 35 8.99 12.80 -16.01
N GLY A 36 7.67 12.84 -15.87
CA GLY A 36 6.72 12.31 -16.85
C GLY A 36 6.70 10.79 -16.97
N ASP A 37 7.39 10.04 -16.11
CA ASP A 37 7.41 8.57 -16.13
C ASP A 37 6.19 8.00 -15.39
N PRO A 38 5.28 7.26 -16.06
CA PRO A 38 4.12 6.65 -15.42
C PRO A 38 4.47 5.64 -14.31
N LYS A 39 5.70 5.13 -14.24
CA LYS A 39 6.19 4.28 -13.14
C LYS A 39 6.45 5.08 -11.88
N LEU A 40 6.80 6.36 -12.00
CA LEU A 40 7.17 7.26 -10.91
C LEU A 40 5.97 8.09 -10.42
N ALA A 41 4.83 7.43 -10.21
CA ALA A 41 3.67 8.04 -9.58
C ALA A 41 4.00 8.46 -8.15
N VAL A 42 3.47 9.61 -7.72
CA VAL A 42 3.60 10.14 -6.35
C VAL A 42 2.27 9.99 -5.63
N ALA A 43 2.24 9.23 -4.54
CA ALA A 43 1.03 9.03 -3.75
C ALA A 43 0.82 10.22 -2.78
N PRO A 44 -0.42 10.66 -2.53
CA PRO A 44 -0.70 11.60 -1.45
C PRO A 44 -0.52 10.91 -0.08
N GLY A 45 -0.16 11.65 0.95
CA GLY A 45 -0.14 11.15 2.33
C GLY A 45 -0.42 12.26 3.35
N PRO A 46 -0.75 11.91 4.60
CA PRO A 46 -1.10 10.59 5.11
C PRO A 46 -2.52 10.15 4.72
N TRP A 47 -2.76 8.85 4.71
CA TRP A 47 -4.09 8.28 4.53
C TRP A 47 -4.99 8.61 5.74
N ARG A 48 -6.03 9.42 5.52
CA ARG A 48 -6.97 9.87 6.55
C ARG A 48 -8.07 8.84 6.81
N HIS A 49 -7.70 7.61 7.15
CA HIS A 49 -8.65 6.55 7.52
C HIS A 49 -8.79 6.47 9.05
N PRO A 50 -10.02 6.34 9.62
CA PRO A 50 -10.23 6.32 11.07
C PRO A 50 -9.41 5.26 11.81
N ASP A 51 -9.23 4.10 11.18
CA ASP A 51 -8.49 2.97 11.76
C ASP A 51 -7.00 2.97 11.44
N VAL A 52 -6.49 3.91 10.63
CA VAL A 52 -5.06 3.96 10.27
C VAL A 52 -4.39 5.09 11.05
N PRO A 53 -3.58 4.77 12.08
CA PRO A 53 -2.99 5.79 12.93
C PRO A 53 -1.81 6.49 12.26
N ILE A 54 -1.45 7.64 12.81
CA ILE A 54 -0.09 8.19 12.70
C ILE A 54 0.65 7.73 13.96
N VAL A 55 1.83 7.13 13.81
CA VAL A 55 2.56 6.55 14.95
C VAL A 55 3.79 7.37 15.27
N LEU A 56 3.76 8.07 16.41
CA LEU A 56 4.90 8.82 16.94
C LEU A 56 5.98 7.84 17.42
N SER A 57 7.10 7.77 16.72
CA SER A 57 8.21 6.90 17.10
C SER A 57 9.52 7.27 16.41
N ASP A 58 10.59 7.33 17.20
CA ASP A 58 11.94 7.56 16.71
C ASP A 58 12.62 6.29 16.19
N THR A 59 12.00 5.12 16.35
CA THR A 59 12.57 3.85 15.84
C THR A 59 12.81 3.91 14.34
N ALA A 60 13.82 3.16 13.88
CA ALA A 60 14.17 3.03 12.47
C ALA A 60 13.29 1.99 11.74
N MET A 61 12.56 1.15 12.49
CA MET A 61 11.68 0.12 11.93
C MET A 61 10.25 0.62 11.77
N VAL A 62 9.56 0.18 10.72
CA VAL A 62 8.13 0.48 10.55
C VAL A 62 7.33 -0.16 11.69
N PRO A 63 6.55 0.60 12.49
CA PRO A 63 5.82 0.06 13.63
C PRO A 63 4.71 -0.90 13.20
N ASP A 64 4.59 -2.03 13.89
CA ASP A 64 3.50 -2.99 13.66
C ASP A 64 2.12 -2.36 13.95
N ASP A 65 2.06 -1.43 14.91
CA ASP A 65 0.86 -0.63 15.23
C ASP A 65 0.44 0.33 14.10
N LEU A 66 1.29 0.55 13.10
CA LEU A 66 0.92 1.22 11.85
C LEU A 66 0.57 0.20 10.76
N VAL A 67 1.41 -0.83 10.62
CA VAL A 67 1.29 -1.85 9.56
C VAL A 67 -0.03 -2.61 9.65
N LEU A 68 -0.33 -3.21 10.81
CA LEU A 68 -1.48 -4.10 10.92
C LEU A 68 -2.82 -3.36 10.72
N PRO A 69 -3.04 -2.16 11.29
CA PRO A 69 -4.25 -1.40 11.00
C PRO A 69 -4.34 -0.96 9.53
N ALA A 70 -3.23 -0.58 8.89
CA ALA A 70 -3.21 -0.25 7.46
C ALA A 70 -3.57 -1.46 6.58
N LEU A 71 -3.04 -2.64 6.87
CA LEU A 71 -3.37 -3.88 6.14
C LEU A 71 -4.85 -4.29 6.35
N LYS A 72 -5.38 -4.16 7.56
CA LYS A 72 -6.80 -4.40 7.86
C LYS A 72 -7.71 -3.42 7.11
N ALA A 73 -7.36 -2.12 7.12
CA ALA A 73 -8.10 -1.10 6.39
C ALA A 73 -8.07 -1.31 4.88
N LEU A 74 -6.92 -1.77 4.32
CA LEU A 74 -6.82 -2.13 2.91
C LEU A 74 -7.78 -3.26 2.52
N MET A 75 -7.87 -4.31 3.33
CA MET A 75 -8.78 -5.44 3.09
C MET A 75 -10.26 -5.04 3.16
N ALA A 76 -10.60 -3.96 3.85
CA ALA A 76 -11.96 -3.44 3.93
C ALA A 76 -12.35 -2.57 2.71
N LEU A 77 -11.42 -2.26 1.82
CA LEU A 77 -11.72 -1.49 0.60
C LEU A 77 -12.53 -2.32 -0.40
N PRO A 78 -13.38 -1.68 -1.22
CA PRO A 78 -14.20 -2.40 -2.20
C PRO A 78 -13.37 -3.28 -3.14
N GLY A 79 -13.69 -4.57 -3.20
CA GLY A 79 -13.02 -5.52 -4.09
C GLY A 79 -11.64 -5.99 -3.62
N ALA A 80 -11.19 -5.58 -2.42
CA ALA A 80 -9.87 -5.91 -1.89
C ALA A 80 -9.76 -7.33 -1.30
N ALA A 81 -10.88 -7.95 -0.98
CA ALA A 81 -10.99 -9.29 -0.43
C ALA A 81 -12.23 -9.97 -0.99
N ASP A 82 -12.28 -11.30 -0.93
CA ASP A 82 -13.46 -12.10 -1.30
C ASP A 82 -13.97 -11.85 -2.73
N ALA A 83 -13.08 -11.40 -3.63
CA ALA A 83 -13.43 -11.01 -4.99
C ALA A 83 -13.00 -12.06 -6.02
N CYS A 84 -12.95 -13.32 -5.60
CA CYS A 84 -12.69 -14.46 -6.47
C CYS A 84 -13.99 -15.17 -6.84
N ASP A 85 -14.14 -15.56 -8.11
CA ASP A 85 -15.28 -16.37 -8.55
C ASP A 85 -15.19 -17.76 -7.89
N PRO A 86 -16.22 -18.21 -7.16
CA PRO A 86 -16.14 -19.43 -6.35
C PRO A 86 -15.94 -20.69 -7.18
N ASN A 87 -16.37 -20.69 -8.45
CA ASN A 87 -16.30 -21.83 -9.36
C ASN A 87 -14.94 -21.91 -10.07
N SER A 88 -14.49 -20.82 -10.67
CA SER A 88 -13.27 -20.77 -11.48
C SER A 88 -12.02 -20.42 -10.68
N LYS A 89 -12.17 -19.94 -9.44
CA LYS A 89 -11.08 -19.38 -8.61
C LYS A 89 -10.32 -18.23 -9.28
N ARG A 90 -10.93 -17.62 -10.30
CA ARG A 90 -10.35 -16.46 -11.00
C ARG A 90 -10.85 -15.18 -10.33
N PRO A 91 -10.05 -14.10 -10.38
CA PRO A 91 -10.52 -12.78 -9.98
C PRO A 91 -11.82 -12.41 -10.72
N ARG A 92 -12.82 -11.91 -9.99
CA ARG A 92 -14.01 -11.29 -10.55
C ARG A 92 -13.64 -9.94 -11.17
N ARG A 93 -14.57 -9.33 -11.91
CA ARG A 93 -14.37 -8.01 -12.54
C ARG A 93 -14.19 -6.87 -11.55
N ASP A 94 -14.68 -7.05 -10.32
CA ASP A 94 -14.53 -6.09 -9.23
C ASP A 94 -13.34 -6.40 -8.32
N ALA A 95 -12.49 -7.38 -8.67
CA ALA A 95 -11.29 -7.70 -7.91
C ALA A 95 -10.23 -6.61 -8.07
N VAL A 96 -9.74 -6.11 -6.93
CA VAL A 96 -8.86 -4.95 -6.88
C VAL A 96 -7.68 -5.22 -5.98
N GLU A 97 -6.50 -4.82 -6.45
CA GLU A 97 -5.33 -4.65 -5.60
C GLU A 97 -5.09 -3.17 -5.32
N TYR A 98 -4.84 -2.87 -4.06
CA TYR A 98 -4.49 -1.56 -3.55
C TYR A 98 -3.05 -1.58 -3.06
N CYS A 99 -2.29 -0.52 -3.35
CA CYS A 99 -0.94 -0.33 -2.80
C CYS A 99 -0.92 0.86 -1.87
N VAL A 100 -0.16 0.74 -0.80
CA VAL A 100 0.22 1.87 0.06
C VAL A 100 1.72 1.88 0.27
N THR A 101 2.22 3.05 0.63
CA THR A 101 3.62 3.30 0.90
C THR A 101 3.80 3.64 2.37
N PHE A 102 4.71 2.94 3.05
CA PHE A 102 5.13 3.30 4.40
C PHE A 102 6.27 4.29 4.33
N TYR A 103 6.10 5.43 5.01
CA TYR A 103 7.09 6.49 5.02
C TYR A 103 7.19 7.10 6.42
N LYS A 104 8.29 7.82 6.66
CA LYS A 104 8.57 8.45 7.95
C LYS A 104 8.78 9.95 7.77
N THR A 105 8.13 10.74 8.60
CA THR A 105 8.43 12.17 8.75
C THR A 105 9.54 12.36 9.79
N PRO A 106 9.98 13.59 10.10
CA PRO A 106 10.89 13.81 11.22
C PRO A 106 10.37 13.34 12.60
N HIS A 107 9.06 13.13 12.76
CA HIS A 107 8.44 12.90 14.07
C HIS A 107 7.61 11.62 14.17
N ASP A 108 7.12 11.10 13.05
CA ASP A 108 6.14 10.03 13.05
C ASP A 108 6.23 9.14 11.80
N TRP A 109 5.57 7.99 11.92
CA TRP A 109 5.35 7.04 10.85
C TRP A 109 3.95 7.19 10.29
N ARG A 110 3.86 7.15 8.96
CA ARG A 110 2.62 7.37 8.20
C ARG A 110 2.51 6.38 7.05
N VAL A 111 1.30 6.28 6.50
CA VAL A 111 1.02 5.50 5.30
C VAL A 111 0.37 6.38 4.25
N SER A 112 0.75 6.21 2.98
CA SER A 112 0.16 6.95 1.88
C SER A 112 -1.29 6.53 1.63
N TRP A 113 -2.04 7.37 0.92
CA TRP A 113 -3.33 6.97 0.38
C TRP A 113 -3.20 5.72 -0.51
N PRO A 114 -4.21 4.82 -0.50
CA PRO A 114 -4.21 3.63 -1.35
C PRO A 114 -4.30 4.00 -2.83
N ILE A 115 -3.51 3.33 -3.67
CA ILE A 115 -3.59 3.41 -5.12
C ILE A 115 -4.30 2.17 -5.64
N ARG A 116 -5.41 2.35 -6.36
CA ARG A 116 -6.21 1.27 -6.93
C ARG A 116 -5.62 0.77 -8.25
N GLY A 117 -5.55 -0.56 -8.42
CA GLY A 117 -5.36 -1.23 -9.71
C GLY A 117 -6.28 -2.46 -9.85
N PHE A 118 -6.91 -2.63 -11.01
CA PHE A 118 -7.68 -3.85 -11.28
C PHE A 118 -6.76 -5.00 -11.67
N VAL A 119 -7.10 -6.22 -11.27
CA VAL A 119 -6.22 -7.40 -11.45
C VAL A 119 -6.05 -7.80 -12.92
N ASP A 120 -6.97 -7.40 -13.81
CA ASP A 120 -6.92 -7.65 -15.25
C ASP A 120 -6.16 -6.60 -16.08
N GLU A 121 -5.81 -5.45 -15.49
CA GLU A 121 -5.10 -4.35 -16.16
C GLU A 121 -3.57 -4.56 -16.12
N GLN A 122 -3.02 -5.41 -17.02
CA GLN A 122 -1.57 -5.61 -17.33
C GLN A 122 -0.56 -5.66 -16.14
N GLY A 123 -1.04 -5.80 -14.92
CA GLY A 123 -0.25 -5.68 -13.72
C GLY A 123 -1.12 -5.14 -12.60
N ALA A 124 -1.54 -6.06 -11.73
CA ALA A 124 -2.03 -5.72 -10.42
C ALA A 124 -0.99 -4.90 -9.64
N CYS A 125 -1.33 -4.43 -8.45
CA CYS A 125 -1.03 -3.09 -7.98
C CYS A 125 0.42 -2.57 -8.25
N MET A 126 0.53 -1.32 -8.69
CA MET A 126 1.80 -0.63 -8.95
C MET A 126 2.11 0.37 -7.84
N PRO A 127 3.20 0.17 -7.07
CA PRO A 127 3.63 1.11 -6.05
C PRO A 127 3.89 2.52 -6.58
N ALA A 128 3.82 3.50 -5.68
CA ALA A 128 4.23 4.87 -5.95
C ALA A 128 5.76 5.01 -5.89
N TYR A 129 6.47 4.58 -6.94
CA TYR A 129 7.94 4.69 -6.99
C TYR A 129 8.43 6.14 -7.01
N GLY A 130 7.58 7.12 -7.34
CA GLY A 130 7.90 8.54 -7.22
C GLY A 130 7.86 9.07 -5.79
N GLY A 131 7.45 8.23 -4.82
CA GLY A 131 7.39 8.57 -3.39
C GLY A 131 6.03 9.10 -2.96
N VAL A 132 6.03 9.91 -1.90
CA VAL A 132 4.84 10.46 -1.27
C VAL A 132 4.90 11.99 -1.27
N ASP A 133 3.78 12.64 -1.58
CA ASP A 133 3.54 14.08 -1.36
C ASP A 133 2.73 14.19 -0.06
N ASP A 134 3.45 14.31 1.05
CA ASP A 134 2.84 14.44 2.38
C ASP A 134 2.23 15.85 2.53
N GLU A 135 1.05 15.93 3.15
CA GLU A 135 0.35 17.20 3.31
C GLU A 135 1.11 18.22 4.17
N ASP A 136 1.90 17.76 5.16
CA ASP A 136 2.63 18.59 6.12
C ASP A 136 4.08 18.80 5.67
N PHE A 137 4.74 17.74 5.18
CA PHE A 137 6.17 17.72 4.88
C PHE A 137 6.50 17.72 3.38
N ARG A 138 5.49 17.69 2.52
CA ARG A 138 5.61 17.71 1.05
C ARG A 138 6.37 16.50 0.52
N ARG A 139 7.01 16.66 -0.65
CA ARG A 139 7.68 15.60 -1.40
C ARG A 139 8.99 15.17 -0.77
N ASP A 140 9.56 14.10 -1.34
CA ASP A 140 10.86 13.53 -0.99
C ASP A 140 10.92 12.87 0.40
N MET A 141 9.77 12.33 0.83
CA MET A 141 9.71 11.57 2.06
C MET A 141 10.52 10.26 1.96
N PRO A 142 11.24 9.87 3.02
CA PRO A 142 11.91 8.57 3.07
C PRO A 142 10.90 7.42 3.08
N ILE A 143 11.02 6.54 2.09
CA ILE A 143 10.15 5.39 1.88
C ILE A 143 10.81 4.14 2.44
N PHE A 144 10.08 3.37 3.25
CA PHE A 144 10.60 2.16 3.93
C PHE A 144 10.00 0.87 3.38
N GLY A 145 9.08 0.97 2.42
CA GLY A 145 8.50 -0.19 1.80
C GLY A 145 7.07 0.03 1.35
N PHE A 146 6.46 -1.07 0.92
CA PHE A 146 5.14 -1.08 0.29
C PHE A 146 4.29 -2.22 0.83
N ALA A 147 2.99 -1.96 1.00
CA ALA A 147 2.00 -2.99 1.24
C ALA A 147 1.02 -3.08 0.06
N HIS A 148 0.51 -4.28 -0.17
CA HIS A 148 -0.66 -4.49 -1.01
C HIS A 148 -1.56 -5.62 -0.49
N ASN A 149 -2.74 -5.77 -1.08
CA ASN A 149 -3.64 -6.89 -0.83
C ASN A 149 -3.70 -7.86 -2.02
N HIS A 150 -4.12 -9.10 -1.78
CA HIS A 150 -4.52 -10.05 -2.83
C HIS A 150 -6.02 -10.39 -2.71
N PRO A 151 -6.86 -9.96 -3.67
CA PRO A 151 -8.32 -10.04 -3.55
C PRO A 151 -8.90 -11.45 -3.65
N CYS A 152 -8.10 -12.39 -4.13
CA CYS A 152 -8.45 -13.80 -4.24
C CYS A 152 -7.88 -14.66 -3.13
N GLY A 153 -7.31 -14.06 -2.09
CA GLY A 153 -6.65 -14.80 -1.03
C GLY A 153 -5.40 -15.55 -1.48
N THR A 154 -4.79 -15.13 -2.60
CA THR A 154 -3.63 -15.79 -3.19
C THR A 154 -2.35 -15.53 -2.40
N PRO A 155 -1.38 -16.45 -2.48
CA PRO A 155 -0.06 -16.30 -1.90
C PRO A 155 0.74 -15.12 -2.49
N VAL A 156 1.87 -14.79 -1.85
CA VAL A 156 2.89 -13.89 -2.42
C VAL A 156 3.31 -14.40 -3.81
N SER A 157 3.48 -13.48 -4.75
CA SER A 157 3.90 -13.76 -6.13
C SER A 157 5.40 -13.46 -6.35
N SER A 158 5.98 -14.00 -7.44
CA SER A 158 7.34 -13.65 -7.87
C SER A 158 7.53 -12.16 -8.18
N ARG A 159 6.45 -11.43 -8.50
CA ARG A 159 6.47 -9.99 -8.73
C ARG A 159 6.57 -9.22 -7.41
N ASP A 160 5.85 -9.66 -6.39
CA ASP A 160 5.82 -9.03 -5.06
C ASP A 160 7.22 -9.01 -4.44
N LEU A 161 7.95 -10.13 -4.57
CA LEU A 161 9.32 -10.28 -4.07
C LEU A 161 10.34 -9.33 -4.73
N LYS A 162 9.95 -8.58 -5.77
CA LYS A 162 10.82 -7.61 -6.46
C LYS A 162 10.43 -6.16 -6.17
N VAL A 163 9.38 -5.93 -5.40
CA VAL A 163 8.87 -4.60 -5.10
C VAL A 163 9.57 -4.01 -3.88
N PHE A 164 10.46 -3.05 -4.13
CA PHE A 164 11.18 -2.29 -3.09
C PHE A 164 11.35 -0.83 -3.52
N PRO A 165 11.67 0.10 -2.60
CA PRO A 165 11.81 1.52 -2.92
C PRO A 165 12.72 1.77 -4.13
N ALA A 166 12.41 2.81 -4.88
CA ALA A 166 13.26 3.28 -5.97
C ALA A 166 13.83 4.66 -5.64
N MET A 167 15.04 4.93 -6.11
CA MET A 167 15.66 6.23 -5.93
C MET A 167 16.41 6.65 -7.20
N LYS A 168 16.53 7.97 -7.38
CA LYS A 168 17.29 8.55 -8.48
C LYS A 168 18.80 8.50 -8.17
N LEU A 169 19.59 8.09 -9.15
CA LEU A 169 21.05 8.17 -9.16
C LEU A 169 21.50 9.57 -9.56
N GLU A 170 22.69 9.99 -9.10
CA GLU A 170 23.29 11.27 -9.48
C GLU A 170 23.42 11.45 -11.00
N GLN A 171 23.63 10.34 -11.73
CA GLN A 171 23.76 10.33 -13.19
C GLN A 171 22.40 10.32 -13.94
N GLY A 172 21.28 10.43 -13.22
CA GLY A 172 19.95 10.63 -13.82
C GLY A 172 19.11 9.38 -14.08
N GLY A 173 19.57 8.19 -13.69
CA GLY A 173 18.79 6.93 -13.76
C GLY A 173 18.04 6.60 -12.47
N TRP A 174 17.02 5.74 -12.54
CA TRP A 174 16.30 5.23 -11.36
C TRP A 174 16.64 3.77 -11.10
N VAL A 175 16.88 3.44 -9.83
CA VAL A 175 17.19 2.07 -9.40
C VAL A 175 16.31 1.66 -8.23
N VAL A 176 15.89 0.40 -8.24
CA VAL A 176 15.28 -0.24 -7.08
C VAL A 176 16.37 -0.55 -6.06
N VAL A 177 16.13 -0.22 -4.79
CA VAL A 177 17.05 -0.40 -3.68
C VAL A 177 16.40 -1.20 -2.56
N THR A 178 17.19 -1.98 -1.86
CA THR A 178 16.74 -2.90 -0.79
C THR A 178 16.66 -2.22 0.58
N TYR A 179 16.79 -0.90 0.63
CA TYR A 179 16.85 -0.09 1.84
C TYR A 179 15.83 1.03 1.79
N GLY A 180 15.54 1.62 2.95
CA GLY A 180 14.78 2.84 3.01
C GLY A 180 15.47 3.93 2.20
N ALA A 181 14.72 4.65 1.37
CA ALA A 181 15.27 5.64 0.48
C ALA A 181 14.29 6.76 0.16
N THR A 182 14.84 7.95 -0.10
CA THR A 182 14.10 9.08 -0.66
C THR A 182 14.14 9.00 -2.19
N PRO A 183 13.09 9.46 -2.90
CA PRO A 183 13.10 9.56 -4.36
C PRO A 183 14.30 10.34 -4.91
N SER A 184 14.80 11.36 -4.20
CA SER A 184 15.94 12.18 -4.61
C SER A 184 17.30 11.48 -4.57
N GLY A 185 17.40 10.24 -4.08
CA GLY A 185 18.65 9.47 -4.10
C GLY A 185 19.32 9.28 -2.74
N ARG A 186 18.68 9.69 -1.63
CA ARG A 186 19.26 9.51 -0.29
C ARG A 186 18.80 8.21 0.34
N LEU A 187 19.76 7.38 0.75
CA LEU A 187 19.53 6.21 1.59
C LEU A 187 19.31 6.61 3.06
N VAL A 188 18.41 5.90 3.72
CA VAL A 188 18.09 6.12 5.13
C VAL A 188 19.02 5.32 6.03
N LYS A 189 19.49 5.98 7.10
CA LYS A 189 20.34 5.38 8.13
C LYS A 189 19.69 5.49 9.50
N ASP A 190 19.92 4.50 10.36
CA ASP A 190 19.54 4.56 11.77
C ASP A 190 20.49 5.46 12.59
N SER A 191 20.26 5.57 13.90
CA SER A 191 21.09 6.36 14.82
C SER A 191 22.54 5.88 14.93
N ARG A 192 22.84 4.66 14.48
CA ARG A 192 24.18 4.07 14.45
C ARG A 192 24.85 4.24 13.08
N GLY A 193 24.16 4.86 12.12
CA GLY A 193 24.65 5.07 10.77
C GLY A 193 24.46 3.85 9.84
N GLU A 194 23.76 2.80 10.29
CA GLU A 194 23.49 1.60 9.51
C GLU A 194 22.31 1.83 8.56
N LEU A 195 22.35 1.24 7.37
CA LEU A 195 21.26 1.33 6.42
C LEU A 195 20.01 0.62 6.95
N VAL A 196 18.87 1.29 6.86
CA VAL A 196 17.59 0.71 7.29
C VAL A 196 17.03 -0.16 6.17
N PRO A 197 16.76 -1.46 6.38
CA PRO A 197 16.21 -2.32 5.34
C PRO A 197 14.78 -1.92 4.97
N ALA A 198 14.46 -2.00 3.69
CA ALA A 198 13.08 -1.88 3.23
C ALA A 198 12.33 -3.21 3.40
N TRP A 199 11.00 -3.14 3.43
CA TRP A 199 10.14 -4.30 3.62
C TRP A 199 8.97 -4.30 2.64
N GLY A 200 8.47 -5.50 2.33
CA GLY A 200 7.19 -5.69 1.67
C GLY A 200 6.18 -6.29 2.63
N TRP A 201 4.90 -5.96 2.45
CA TRP A 201 3.80 -6.53 3.21
C TRP A 201 2.65 -6.94 2.30
N LEU A 202 1.96 -8.02 2.68
CA LEU A 202 0.80 -8.54 1.97
C LEU A 202 -0.34 -8.75 2.96
N ALA A 203 -1.53 -8.28 2.59
CA ALA A 203 -2.80 -8.71 3.17
C ALA A 203 -3.51 -9.69 2.21
N THR A 204 -3.93 -10.84 2.71
CA THR A 204 -4.57 -11.87 1.90
C THR A 204 -5.55 -12.68 2.75
N GLY A 205 -6.15 -13.73 2.19
CA GLY A 205 -7.25 -14.49 2.80
C GLY A 205 -8.62 -13.84 2.61
N HIS A 206 -9.55 -14.20 3.49
CA HIS A 206 -10.90 -13.65 3.52
C HIS A 206 -10.95 -12.40 4.42
N GLN A 207 -11.95 -11.53 4.23
CA GLN A 207 -12.10 -10.33 5.04
C GLN A 207 -12.30 -10.66 6.54
N ASP A 208 -12.98 -11.77 6.84
CA ASP A 208 -13.27 -12.23 8.21
C ASP A 208 -12.13 -13.05 8.85
N SER A 209 -11.18 -13.51 8.03
CA SER A 209 -10.05 -14.34 8.44
C SER A 209 -8.78 -13.94 7.68
N PRO A 210 -8.33 -12.69 7.83
CA PRO A 210 -7.22 -12.16 7.06
C PRO A 210 -5.89 -12.81 7.49
N ARG A 211 -5.00 -12.97 6.52
CA ARG A 211 -3.61 -13.41 6.72
C ARG A 211 -2.69 -12.27 6.32
N PHE A 212 -1.74 -11.95 7.19
CA PHE A 212 -0.75 -10.91 6.94
C PHE A 212 0.64 -11.51 6.83
N TYR A 213 1.36 -11.11 5.80
CA TYR A 213 2.74 -11.51 5.56
C TYR A 213 3.62 -10.27 5.43
N ARG A 214 4.90 -10.42 5.79
CA ARG A 214 5.94 -9.46 5.46
C ARG A 214 7.20 -10.16 4.98
N TRP A 215 8.01 -9.47 4.21
CA TRP A 215 9.30 -9.99 3.77
C TRP A 215 10.35 -8.91 3.67
N ASN A 216 11.60 -9.35 3.83
CA ASN A 216 12.76 -8.51 3.64
C ASN A 216 13.39 -8.74 2.26
N PRO A 217 14.42 -7.97 1.87
CA PRO A 217 15.06 -8.10 0.57
C PRO A 217 15.81 -9.42 0.35
N ALA A 218 16.13 -10.14 1.42
CA ALA A 218 16.70 -11.48 1.34
C ALA A 218 15.63 -12.56 1.10
N GLY A 219 14.36 -12.17 0.93
CA GLY A 219 13.25 -13.09 0.71
C GLY A 219 12.77 -13.81 1.97
N ARG A 220 13.27 -13.43 3.17
CA ARG A 220 12.80 -14.04 4.42
C ARG A 220 11.37 -13.62 4.67
N MET A 221 10.48 -14.61 4.72
CA MET A 221 9.04 -14.44 4.86
C MET A 221 8.63 -14.61 6.31
N PHE A 222 7.73 -13.74 6.74
CA PHE A 222 7.13 -13.79 8.06
C PHE A 222 5.61 -13.73 7.98
N LYS A 223 4.93 -14.49 8.84
CA LYS A 223 3.48 -14.47 9.01
C LYS A 223 3.12 -13.81 10.34
N TRP A 224 2.12 -12.95 10.36
CA TRP A 224 1.57 -12.40 11.59
C TRP A 224 0.75 -13.46 12.33
N ILE A 225 0.99 -13.59 13.63
CA ILE A 225 0.25 -14.47 14.53
C ILE A 225 -0.42 -13.58 15.58
N GLU A 226 -1.75 -13.50 15.52
CA GLU A 226 -2.54 -12.57 16.33
C GLU A 226 -2.44 -12.90 17.82
N GLU A 227 -2.45 -14.19 18.18
CA GLU A 227 -2.48 -14.67 19.57
C GLU A 227 -1.30 -14.18 20.39
N ARG A 228 -0.13 -14.06 19.75
CA ARG A 228 1.12 -13.61 20.37
C ARG A 228 1.54 -12.21 19.93
N ARG A 229 0.74 -11.56 19.07
CA ARG A 229 1.02 -10.25 18.46
C ARG A 229 2.45 -10.17 17.91
N GLY A 230 2.81 -11.12 17.04
CA GLY A 230 4.18 -11.21 16.54
C GLY A 230 4.32 -11.87 15.17
N TRP A 231 5.45 -11.58 14.53
CA TRP A 231 5.82 -12.10 13.21
C TRP A 231 6.67 -13.37 13.32
N ASP A 232 6.19 -14.48 12.77
CA ASP A 232 6.90 -15.76 12.75
C ASP A 232 7.58 -15.96 11.42
N ALA A 233 8.86 -16.34 11.43
CA ALA A 233 9.54 -16.75 10.21
C ALA A 233 8.90 -18.05 9.71
N VAL A 234 8.43 -18.04 8.46
CA VAL A 234 7.72 -19.19 7.87
C VAL A 234 8.44 -19.79 6.68
N SER A 235 9.23 -19.00 5.96
CA SER A 235 9.94 -19.45 4.75
C SER A 235 11.01 -18.46 4.31
N THR A 236 11.84 -18.84 3.34
CA THR A 236 12.65 -17.94 2.52
C THR A 236 12.29 -18.15 1.06
N CYS A 237 11.88 -17.09 0.37
CA CYS A 237 11.42 -17.17 -1.01
C CYS A 237 12.31 -16.39 -1.98
N GLN A 238 12.46 -16.92 -3.19
CA GLN A 238 13.05 -16.24 -4.32
C GLN A 238 12.03 -16.15 -5.47
N PRO A 239 12.07 -15.10 -6.30
CA PRO A 239 11.28 -15.08 -7.51
C PRO A 239 11.62 -16.28 -8.39
N GLY A 240 10.59 -17.00 -8.86
CA GLY A 240 10.80 -18.11 -9.79
C GLY A 240 11.21 -17.66 -11.18
N ALA A 241 11.18 -18.60 -12.12
CA ALA A 241 11.61 -18.39 -13.50
C ALA A 241 11.04 -17.10 -14.12
N PRO A 242 11.86 -16.31 -14.84
CA PRO A 242 11.40 -15.07 -15.45
C PRO A 242 10.33 -15.34 -16.53
N PRO A 243 9.53 -14.32 -16.87
CA PRO A 243 8.60 -14.41 -17.99
C PRO A 243 9.28 -14.89 -19.28
N SER A 244 8.62 -15.79 -20.00
CA SER A 244 9.07 -16.32 -21.27
C SER A 244 7.89 -16.44 -22.25
N PRO A 245 8.12 -16.67 -23.55
CA PRO A 245 7.03 -16.91 -24.50
C PRO A 245 6.10 -18.08 -24.08
N LEU A 246 6.63 -19.05 -23.33
CA LEU A 246 5.89 -20.20 -22.82
C LEU A 246 5.23 -19.93 -21.45
N SER A 247 5.75 -18.97 -20.68
CA SER A 247 5.15 -18.52 -19.42
C SER A 247 5.19 -16.98 -19.33
N PRO A 248 4.22 -16.28 -19.91
CA PRO A 248 4.23 -14.81 -19.97
C PRO A 248 4.18 -14.11 -18.61
N ARG A 249 3.77 -14.83 -17.55
CA ARG A 249 3.71 -14.32 -16.18
C ARG A 249 4.93 -14.71 -15.33
N GLY A 250 5.84 -15.53 -15.87
CA GLY A 250 6.92 -16.16 -15.10
C GLY A 250 6.42 -17.33 -14.25
N GLY A 251 7.33 -17.94 -13.52
CA GLY A 251 7.04 -19.01 -12.56
C GLY A 251 6.55 -18.47 -11.20
N PRO A 252 5.87 -19.31 -10.40
CA PRO A 252 5.58 -18.99 -9.00
C PRO A 252 6.87 -18.81 -8.21
N PRO A 253 6.84 -18.15 -7.04
CA PRO A 253 8.03 -18.04 -6.21
C PRO A 253 8.47 -19.42 -5.69
N GLU A 254 9.77 -19.59 -5.53
CA GLU A 254 10.39 -20.78 -4.96
C GLU A 254 10.68 -20.50 -3.48
N CYS A 255 10.09 -21.28 -2.58
CA CYS A 255 10.08 -21.01 -1.14
C CYS A 255 10.55 -22.23 -0.34
N GLU A 256 11.46 -22.01 0.62
CA GLU A 256 12.00 -23.05 1.48
C GLU A 256 11.89 -22.70 2.99
N PRO A 257 11.21 -23.52 3.81
CA PRO A 257 10.29 -24.58 3.40
C PRO A 257 9.13 -24.04 2.55
N GLU A 258 8.44 -24.92 1.83
CA GLU A 258 7.25 -24.55 1.06
C GLU A 258 6.23 -23.86 1.99
N MET A 259 5.74 -22.69 1.58
CA MET A 259 4.76 -21.98 2.38
C MET A 259 3.41 -22.68 2.35
N GLN A 260 2.85 -22.91 3.54
CA GLN A 260 1.46 -23.31 3.70
C GLN A 260 0.58 -22.06 3.67
N TRP A 261 -0.22 -21.93 2.61
CA TRP A 261 -0.99 -20.73 2.27
C TRP A 261 -2.43 -20.73 2.77
#